data_AF-A0A8C4PWJ9-F1
#
_entry.id   AF-A0A8C4PWJ9-F1
#
_cell.length_a   1.000
_cell.length_b   1.000
_cell.length_c   1.000
_cell.angle_alpha   90.00
_cell.angle_beta   90.00
_cell.angle_gamma   90.00
#
_symmetry.space_group_name_H-M   'P 1'
#
loop_
_entity.id
_entity.type
_entity.pdbx_description
1 polymer ?
#
loop_
_entity_poly.entity_id
_entity_poly.type
_entity_poly.pdbx_seq_one_letter_code
_entity_poly.pdbx_strand_id
1 'polypeptide(L)'
;MVENVFLFVPNVIGYVRLVCLLLAWFSFKSPIAFVLFYSIFAILDAVDGAVARRLSQTSAFGAFFDIFLDNLGRGLLWTGLFQVRMQLKMHALDQFCN
;
A
#
# COMPACT_ATOMS: atom_id res chain seq x y z
N MET A 1 -7.14 -10.19 -31.38
CA MET A 1 -6.11 -9.21 -30.99
C MET A 1 -5.58 -9.66 -29.64
N VAL A 2 -4.26 -9.81 -29.48
CA VAL A 2 -3.68 -10.16 -28.17
C VAL A 2 -3.88 -8.94 -27.29
N GLU A 3 -4.85 -9.00 -26.38
CA GLU A 3 -5.09 -7.92 -25.45
C GLU A 3 -3.89 -7.86 -24.49
N ASN A 4 -3.23 -6.71 -24.41
CA ASN A 4 -2.07 -6.55 -23.55
C ASN A 4 -2.53 -6.61 -22.10
N VAL A 5 -2.23 -7.73 -21.45
CA VAL A 5 -2.60 -7.99 -20.04
C VAL A 5 -2.15 -6.86 -19.11
N PHE A 6 -1.05 -6.16 -19.43
CA PHE A 6 -0.55 -5.00 -18.69
C PHE A 6 -1.50 -3.80 -18.65
N LEU A 7 -2.40 -3.66 -19.63
CA LEU A 7 -3.35 -2.54 -19.73
C LEU A 7 -4.75 -2.88 -19.22
N PHE A 8 -4.94 -4.04 -18.60
CA PHE A 8 -6.20 -4.36 -17.94
C PHE A 8 -6.50 -3.32 -16.85
N VAL A 9 -7.76 -2.89 -16.77
CA VAL A 9 -8.22 -1.91 -15.78
C VAL A 9 -7.78 -2.27 -14.35
N PRO A 10 -7.92 -3.52 -13.87
CA PRO A 10 -7.41 -3.90 -12.55
C PRO A 10 -5.89 -3.73 -12.39
N ASN A 11 -5.09 -4.01 -13.43
CA ASN A 11 -3.64 -3.84 -13.38
C ASN A 11 -3.24 -2.35 -13.36
N VAL A 12 -3.99 -1.49 -14.06
CA VAL A 12 -3.81 -0.03 -13.98
C VAL A 12 -4.09 0.47 -12.56
N ILE A 13 -5.14 -0.04 -11.89
CA ILE A 13 -5.41 0.28 -10.48
C ILE A 13 -4.25 -0.20 -9.59
N GLY A 14 -3.69 -1.39 -9.86
CA GLY A 14 -2.50 -1.89 -9.18
C GLY A 14 -1.28 -0.97 -9.33
N TYR A 15 -1.07 -0.33 -10.50
CA TYR A 15 -0.01 0.68 -10.65
C TYR A 15 -0.27 1.93 -9.81
N VAL A 16 -1.53 2.36 -9.69
CA VAL A 16 -1.90 3.46 -8.78
C VAL A 16 -1.64 3.06 -7.32
N ARG A 17 -1.97 1.81 -6.92
CA ARG A 17 -1.63 1.26 -5.60
C ARG A 17 -0.12 1.36 -5.32
N LEU A 18 0.71 0.98 -6.28
CA LEU A 18 2.17 1.10 -6.13
C LEU A 18 2.61 2.55 -5.87
N VAL A 19 2.04 3.52 -6.59
CA VAL A 19 2.35 4.95 -6.38
C VAL A 19 1.88 5.40 -4.98
N CYS A 20 0.68 5.03 -4.55
CA CYS A 20 0.20 5.31 -3.19
C CYS A 20 1.12 4.74 -2.12
N LEU A 21 1.62 3.51 -2.33
CA LEU A 21 2.54 2.86 -1.42
C LEU A 21 3.89 3.58 -1.34
N LEU A 22 4.41 4.06 -2.48
CA LEU A 22 5.63 4.89 -2.50
C LEU A 22 5.41 6.23 -1.79
N LEU A 23 4.27 6.88 -1.98
CA LEU A 23 3.92 8.11 -1.25
C LEU A 23 3.81 7.88 0.25
N ALA A 24 3.24 6.74 0.67
CA ALA A 24 3.20 6.33 2.08
C ALA A 24 4.63 6.15 2.62
N TRP A 25 5.52 5.48 1.86
CA TRP A 25 6.94 5.35 2.22
C TRP A 25 7.64 6.70 2.41
N PHE A 26 7.46 7.66 1.49
CA PHE A 26 8.03 9.00 1.64
C PHE A 26 7.46 9.78 2.84
N SER A 27 6.28 9.40 3.30
CA SER A 27 5.54 10.08 4.37
C SER A 27 5.81 9.53 5.77
N PHE A 28 6.82 8.69 5.99
CA PHE A 28 7.12 8.11 7.32
C PHE A 28 7.31 9.12 8.46
N LYS A 29 7.73 10.35 8.16
CA LYS A 29 7.89 11.41 9.16
C LYS A 29 6.56 11.98 9.65
N SER A 30 5.50 11.86 8.86
CA SER A 30 4.16 12.37 9.18
C SER A 30 3.20 11.18 9.33
N PRO A 31 2.86 10.78 10.57
CA PRO A 31 2.02 9.61 10.80
C PRO A 31 0.62 9.75 10.16
N ILE A 32 0.09 10.98 10.09
CA ILE A 32 -1.21 11.25 9.46
C ILE A 32 -1.13 11.01 7.95
N ALA A 33 -0.12 11.55 7.27
CA ALA A 33 0.04 11.36 5.83
C ALA A 33 0.31 9.88 5.49
N PHE A 34 1.12 9.19 6.28
CA PHE A 34 1.35 7.76 6.14
C PHE A 34 0.05 6.96 6.20
N VAL A 35 -0.77 7.17 7.24
CA VAL A 35 -2.05 6.46 7.42
C VAL A 35 -2.99 6.76 6.27
N LEU A 36 -3.10 8.02 5.82
CA LEU A 36 -3.96 8.39 4.70
C LEU A 36 -3.58 7.67 3.41
N PHE A 37 -2.31 7.72 3.00
CA PHE A 37 -1.86 7.05 1.76
C PHE A 37 -1.98 5.52 1.87
N TYR A 38 -1.70 4.95 3.05
CA TYR A 38 -1.84 3.52 3.30
C TYR A 38 -3.31 3.07 3.27
N SER A 39 -4.23 3.86 3.83
CA SER A 39 -5.67 3.58 3.75
C SER A 39 -6.17 3.63 2.31
N ILE A 40 -5.73 4.60 1.51
CA ILE A 40 -6.06 4.65 0.08
C ILE A 40 -5.56 3.39 -0.62
N PHE A 41 -4.29 3.01 -0.41
CA PHE A 41 -3.71 1.77 -0.94
C PHE A 41 -4.57 0.53 -0.63
N ALA A 42 -5.02 0.38 0.63
CA ALA A 42 -5.83 -0.76 1.07
C ALA A 42 -7.27 -0.74 0.51
N ILE A 43 -7.85 0.45 0.29
CA ILE A 43 -9.19 0.55 -0.33
C ILE A 43 -9.11 0.17 -1.81
N LEU A 44 -8.06 0.60 -2.52
CA LEU A 44 -7.89 0.31 -3.94
C LEU A 44 -7.76 -1.19 -4.24
N ASP A 45 -7.21 -1.97 -3.31
CA ASP A 45 -7.16 -3.44 -3.36
C ASP A 45 -8.55 -4.07 -3.50
N ALA A 46 -9.51 -3.64 -2.67
CA ALA A 46 -10.87 -4.13 -2.78
C ALA A 46 -11.53 -3.73 -4.11
N VAL A 47 -11.17 -2.55 -4.64
CA VAL A 47 -11.70 -2.01 -5.90
C VAL A 47 -11.15 -2.76 -7.11
N ASP A 48 -9.85 -3.04 -7.19
CA ASP A 48 -9.27 -3.72 -8.34
C ASP A 48 -9.84 -5.14 -8.52
N GLY A 49 -10.03 -5.89 -7.43
CA GLY A 49 -10.64 -7.22 -7.46
C GLY A 49 -12.13 -7.18 -7.81
N ALA A 50 -12.86 -6.15 -7.37
CA ALA A 50 -14.25 -5.94 -7.79
C ALA A 50 -14.35 -5.62 -9.29
N VAL A 51 -13.46 -4.77 -9.80
CA VAL A 51 -13.41 -4.39 -11.23
C VAL A 51 -13.00 -5.58 -12.09
N ALA A 52 -11.99 -6.36 -11.69
CA ALA A 52 -11.54 -7.55 -12.41
C ALA A 52 -12.67 -8.56 -12.61
N ARG A 53 -13.50 -8.78 -11.58
CA ARG A 53 -14.66 -9.69 -11.63
C ARG A 53 -15.79 -9.14 -12.50
N ARG A 54 -16.05 -7.84 -12.46
CA ARG A 54 -17.12 -7.20 -13.26
C ARG A 54 -16.78 -7.13 -14.75
N LEU A 55 -15.51 -6.91 -15.08
CA LEU A 55 -15.04 -6.81 -16.46
C LEU A 55 -14.55 -8.16 -17.02
N SER A 56 -14.58 -9.23 -16.22
CA SER A 56 -14.01 -10.54 -16.56
C SER A 56 -12.54 -10.47 -17.01
N GLN A 57 -11.79 -9.50 -16.47
CA GLN A 57 -10.38 -9.22 -16.80
C GLN A 57 -9.42 -9.84 -15.77
N THR A 58 -9.58 -11.13 -15.50
CA THR A 58 -8.70 -11.86 -14.57
C THR A 58 -7.49 -12.44 -15.31
N SER A 59 -6.28 -12.27 -14.76
CA SER A 59 -5.05 -12.83 -15.36
C SER A 59 -4.08 -13.35 -14.31
N ALA A 60 -3.21 -14.29 -14.70
CA ALA A 60 -2.16 -14.81 -13.82
C ALA A 60 -1.17 -13.72 -13.39
N PHE A 61 -0.85 -12.79 -14.29
CA PHE A 61 -0.03 -11.62 -13.97
C PHE A 61 -0.71 -10.71 -12.93
N GLY A 62 -2.00 -10.42 -13.10
CA GLY A 62 -2.75 -9.60 -12.15
C GLY A 62 -2.80 -10.24 -10.76
N ALA A 63 -3.03 -11.56 -10.68
CA ALA A 63 -3.01 -12.30 -9.42
C ALA A 63 -1.62 -12.28 -8.75
N PHE A 64 -0.54 -12.45 -9.52
CA PHE A 64 0.82 -12.31 -9.01
C PHE A 64 1.10 -10.88 -8.53
N PHE A 65 0.69 -9.88 -9.31
CA PHE A 65 0.95 -8.48 -9.02
C PHE A 65 0.23 -8.03 -7.75
N ASP A 66 -1.00 -8.51 -7.53
CA ASP A 66 -1.75 -8.29 -6.31
C ASP A 66 -1.00 -8.82 -5.08
N ILE A 67 -0.60 -10.10 -5.10
CA ILE A 67 0.21 -10.73 -4.02
C ILE A 67 1.51 -9.95 -3.76
N PHE A 68 2.16 -9.48 -4.81
CA PHE A 68 3.39 -8.69 -4.71
C PHE A 68 3.15 -7.36 -3.99
N LEU A 69 2.15 -6.58 -4.42
CA LEU A 69 1.79 -5.30 -3.80
C LEU A 69 1.40 -5.48 -2.33
N ASP A 70 0.67 -6.54 -2.04
CA ASP A 70 0.22 -6.92 -0.71
C ASP A 70 1.38 -7.18 0.27
N ASN A 71 2.41 -7.88 -0.20
CA ASN A 71 3.61 -8.13 0.60
C ASN A 71 4.41 -6.85 0.85
N LEU A 72 4.52 -5.96 -0.14
CA LEU A 72 5.13 -4.65 0.05
C LEU A 72 4.33 -3.80 1.04
N GLY A 73 3.00 -3.79 0.91
CA GLY A 73 2.08 -3.11 1.83
C GLY A 73 2.21 -3.59 3.27
N ARG A 74 2.26 -4.90 3.49
CA ARG A 74 2.49 -5.48 4.82
C ARG A 74 3.86 -5.08 5.37
N GLY A 75 4.92 -5.17 4.56
CA GLY A 75 6.26 -4.76 4.95
C GLY A 75 6.33 -3.31 5.40
N LEU A 76 5.71 -2.40 4.62
CA LEU A 76 5.63 -0.98 4.94
C LEU A 76 4.89 -0.71 6.25
N LEU A 77 3.79 -1.42 6.50
CA LEU A 77 3.02 -1.27 7.74
C LEU A 77 3.84 -1.67 8.96
N TRP A 78 4.57 -2.78 8.88
CA TRP A 78 5.42 -3.25 9.98
C TRP A 78 6.56 -2.27 10.29
N THR A 79 7.21 -1.74 9.27
CA THR A 79 8.29 -0.75 9.46
C THR A 79 7.75 0.56 10.02
N GLY A 80 6.60 1.03 9.53
CA GLY A 80 5.92 2.21 10.08
C GLY A 80 5.52 2.05 11.54
N LEU A 81 4.95 0.91 11.91
CA LEU A 81 4.57 0.62 13.29
C LEU A 81 5.78 0.59 14.23
N PHE A 82 6.88 -0.01 13.79
CA PHE A 82 8.13 -0.06 14.54
C PHE A 82 8.70 1.36 14.79
N GLN A 83 8.67 2.21 13.76
CA GLN A 83 9.09 3.61 13.86
C GLN A 83 8.28 4.40 14.89
N VAL A 84 6.94 4.29 14.85
CA VAL A 84 6.06 5.00 15.80
C VAL A 84 6.31 4.52 17.23
N ARG A 85 6.46 3.20 17.44
CA ARG A 85 6.79 2.64 18.76
C ARG A 85 8.11 3.20 19.30
N MET A 86 9.12 3.35 18.44
CA MET A 86 10.42 3.90 18.83
C MET A 86 10.31 5.39 19.20
N GLN A 87 9.55 6.17 18.43
CA GLN A 87 9.33 7.59 18.72
C GLN A 87 8.61 7.84 20.05
N LEU A 88 7.59 7.04 20.37
CA LEU A 88 6.88 7.13 21.66
C LEU A 88 7.81 6.81 22.83
N LYS A 89 8.70 5.82 22.67
CA LYS A 89 9.65 5.43 23.71
C LYS A 89 10.69 6.52 23.98
N MET A 90 11.17 7.21 22.94
CA MET A 90 12.11 8.33 23.10
C MET A 90 11.46 9.53 23.80
N HIS A 91 10.26 9.94 23.39
CA HIS A 91 9.54 11.03 24.06
C HIS A 91 9.27 10.74 25.55
N ALA A 92 8.95 9.49 25.89
CA ALA A 92 8.77 9.08 27.28
C ALA A 92 10.08 9.19 28.08
N LEU A 93 11.23 8.81 27.50
CA LEU A 93 12.54 8.91 28.17
C LEU A 93 12.96 10.38 28.40
N ASP A 94 12.70 11.26 27.44
CA ASP A 94 13.00 12.69 27.58
C ASP A 94 12.20 13.36 28.71
N GLN A 95 10.98 12.89 28.99
CA GLN A 95 10.18 13.33 30.14
C GLN A 95 10.71 12.83 31.49
N PHE A 96 11.45 11.71 31.53
CA PHE A 96 12.05 11.21 32.76
C PHE A 96 13.40 11.87 33.08
N CYS A 97 14.08 12.42 32.07
CA CYS A 97 15.42 12.99 32.21
C CYS A 97 15.42 14.51 32.51
N ASN A 98 14.30 15.21 32.24
CA ASN A 98 14.05 16.60 32.65
C ASN A 98 13.28 16.66 33.96
#